data_AF-A0A815SDV7-F1
#
_entry.id   AF-A0A815SDV7-F1
#
_cell.length_a   1.000
_cell.length_b   1.000
_cell.length_c   1.000
_cell.angle_alpha   90.00
_cell.angle_beta   90.00
_cell.angle_gamma   90.00
#
_symmetry.space_group_name_H-M   'P 1'
#
loop_
_entity.id
_entity.type
_entity.pdbx_description
1 polymer ?
#
loop_
_entity_poly.entity_id
_entity_poly.type
_entity_poly.pdbx_seq_one_letter_code
_entity_poly.pdbx_strand_id
1 'polypeptide(L)'
;MDSQYFIGWIRKTSFRLREDHGPNVGICIVVDNAPWHSELTDDTKPAKRSYNKAQVQQWLSKHYVIFDSAMTKAELLELASANRPTRHYK
;
A
#
# COMPACT_ATOMS: atom_id res chain seq x y z
N MET A 1 2.57 3.94 -14.44
CA MET A 1 3.27 3.00 -15.33
C MET A 1 3.03 3.49 -16.74
N ASP A 2 4.06 3.67 -17.56
CA ASP A 2 3.87 4.12 -18.94
C ASP A 2 3.29 2.97 -19.76
N SER A 3 2.09 3.20 -20.29
CA SER A 3 1.29 2.23 -21.01
C SER A 3 2.04 1.61 -22.19
N GLN A 4 2.96 2.33 -22.84
CA GLN A 4 3.70 1.80 -23.98
C GLN A 4 4.72 0.74 -23.57
N TYR A 5 5.45 0.98 -22.48
CA TYR A 5 6.44 0.03 -21.96
C TYR A 5 5.77 -1.24 -21.43
N PHE A 6 4.63 -1.11 -20.75
CA PHE A 6 3.88 -2.25 -20.25
C PHE A 6 3.38 -3.18 -21.38
N ILE A 7 2.79 -2.60 -22.43
CA ILE A 7 2.32 -3.37 -23.59
C ILE A 7 3.49 -4.01 -24.34
N GLY A 8 4.61 -3.29 -24.49
CA GLY A 8 5.83 -3.83 -25.08
C GLY A 8 6.37 -5.03 -24.30
N TRP A 9 6.38 -4.93 -22.96
CA TRP A 9 6.79 -6.02 -22.07
C TRP A 9 5.86 -7.23 -22.19
N ILE A 10 4.53 -7.07 -22.12
CA ILE A 10 3.58 -8.18 -22.25
C ILE A 10 3.78 -8.94 -23.57
N ARG A 11 3.93 -8.23 -24.68
CA ARG A 11 4.12 -8.85 -26.01
C ARG A 11 5.39 -9.67 -26.06
N LYS A 12 6.50 -9.12 -25.58
CA LYS A 12 7.81 -9.81 -25.56
C LYS A 12 7.79 -11.03 -24.64
N THR A 13 7.18 -10.92 -23.47
CA THR A 13 7.06 -12.01 -22.50
C THR A 13 6.17 -13.13 -23.04
N SER A 14 5.02 -12.79 -23.62
CA SER A 14 4.10 -13.77 -24.22
C SER A 14 4.74 -14.52 -25.38
N PHE A 15 5.57 -13.84 -26.18
CA PHE A 15 6.31 -14.47 -27.28
C PHE A 15 7.31 -15.51 -26.75
N ARG A 16 8.15 -15.13 -25.78
CA ARG A 16 9.13 -16.04 -25.17
C ARG A 16 8.50 -17.25 -24.51
N LEU A 17 7.42 -17.04 -23.75
CA LEU A 17 6.72 -18.15 -23.08
C LEU A 17 6.14 -19.15 -24.09
N ARG A 18 5.75 -18.72 -25.29
CA ARG A 18 5.30 -19.62 -26.36
C ARG A 18 6.45 -20.36 -27.03
N GLU A 19 7.63 -19.75 -27.16
CA GLU A 19 8.83 -20.44 -27.63
C GLU A 19 9.26 -21.54 -26.64
N ASP A 20 9.26 -21.23 -25.34
CA ASP A 20 9.76 -22.13 -24.30
C ASP A 20 8.80 -23.30 -24.00
N HIS A 21 7.48 -23.07 -24.11
CA HIS A 21 6.46 -24.05 -23.67
C HIS A 21 5.59 -24.60 -24.82
N GLY A 22 5.75 -24.07 -26.04
CA GLY A 22 5.00 -24.51 -27.22
C GLY A 22 3.67 -23.77 -27.44
N PRO A 23 3.18 -23.75 -28.69
CA PRO A 23 2.10 -22.85 -29.13
C PRO A 23 0.71 -23.17 -28.55
N ASN A 24 0.50 -24.39 -28.04
CA ASN A 24 -0.80 -24.91 -27.61
C ASN A 24 -0.98 -24.97 -26.09
N VAL A 25 -0.05 -24.37 -25.33
CA VAL A 25 -0.17 -24.28 -23.87
C VAL A 25 -0.93 -23.01 -23.49
N GLY A 26 -1.94 -23.16 -22.63
CA GLY A 26 -2.64 -22.03 -22.03
C GLY A 26 -1.69 -21.27 -21.10
N ILE A 27 -1.19 -20.12 -21.54
CA ILE A 27 -0.31 -19.25 -20.75
C ILE A 27 -1.18 -18.25 -19.99
N CYS A 28 -1.08 -18.27 -18.65
CA CYS A 28 -1.68 -17.26 -17.78
C CYS A 28 -0.58 -16.33 -17.25
N ILE A 29 -0.70 -15.03 -17.52
CA ILE A 29 0.17 -14.01 -16.94
C ILE A 29 -0.66 -13.30 -15.88
N VAL A 30 -0.34 -13.54 -14.61
CA VAL A 30 -0.96 -12.84 -13.49
C VAL A 30 -0.13 -11.59 -13.19
N VAL A 31 -0.75 -10.43 -13.38
CA VAL A 31 -0.17 -9.13 -13.00
C VAL A 31 -0.87 -8.68 -11.72
N ASP A 32 -0.39 -9.18 -10.59
CA ASP A 32 -0.86 -8.66 -9.31
C ASP A 32 -0.23 -7.30 -9.04
N ASN A 33 -1.06 -6.37 -8.58
CA ASN A 33 -0.58 -5.05 -8.19
C ASN A 33 0.30 -5.22 -6.96
N ALA A 34 1.57 -4.80 -7.03
CA ALA A 34 2.42 -4.91 -5.87
C ALA A 34 1.85 -4.05 -4.72
N PRO A 35 1.94 -4.49 -3.45
CA PRO A 35 1.31 -3.79 -2.32
C PRO A 35 1.71 -2.32 -2.17
N TRP A 36 2.85 -1.91 -2.76
CA TRP A 36 3.35 -0.53 -2.78
C TRP A 36 2.80 0.35 -3.91
N HIS A 37 2.11 -0.24 -4.90
CA HIS A 37 1.39 0.48 -5.96
C HIS A 37 -0.08 0.73 -5.61
N SER A 38 -0.56 0.11 -4.54
CA SER A 38 -1.92 0.29 -4.07
C SER A 38 -1.97 1.46 -3.09
N GLU A 39 -2.66 2.54 -3.45
CA GLU A 39 -2.82 3.69 -2.57
C GLU A 39 -3.77 3.32 -1.43
N LEU A 40 -3.28 3.41 -0.19
CA LEU A 40 -4.16 3.38 0.98
C LEU A 40 -5.14 4.56 0.88
N THR A 41 -6.41 4.31 1.18
CA THR A 41 -7.37 5.39 1.38
C THR A 41 -6.86 6.36 2.46
N ASP A 42 -7.18 7.65 2.35
CA ASP A 42 -6.71 8.66 3.31
C ASP A 42 -7.08 8.35 4.76
N ASP A 43 -8.14 7.56 4.96
CA ASP A 43 -8.60 7.10 6.27
C ASP A 43 -7.83 5.88 6.80
N THR A 44 -7.10 5.14 5.98
CA THR A 44 -6.31 3.98 6.42
C THR A 44 -4.82 4.28 6.51
N LYS A 45 -4.41 5.50 6.17
CA LYS A 45 -3.01 5.93 6.28
C LYS A 45 -2.63 6.06 7.76
N PRO A 46 -1.60 5.33 8.24
CA PRO A 46 -1.14 5.46 9.62
C PRO A 46 -0.51 6.84 9.85
N ALA A 47 -0.52 7.30 11.11
CA ALA A 47 0.24 8.47 11.51
C ALA A 47 1.73 8.31 11.11
N LYS A 48 2.27 9.28 10.39
CA LYS A 48 3.66 9.23 9.89
C LYS A 48 4.62 9.71 10.97
N ARG A 49 5.86 9.19 10.98
CA ARG A 49 6.94 9.69 11.86
C ARG A 49 7.23 11.18 11.64
N SER A 50 6.94 11.70 10.44
CA SER A 50 7.08 13.12 10.10
C SER A 50 6.01 14.03 10.71
N TYR A 51 4.92 13.48 11.27
CA TYR A 51 3.87 14.29 11.90
C TYR A 51 4.38 14.95 13.19
N ASN A 52 3.90 16.16 13.48
CA ASN A 52 4.12 16.80 14.77
C ASN A 52 3.16 16.20 15.83
N LYS A 53 3.38 16.49 17.13
CA LYS A 53 2.59 15.91 18.23
C LYS A 53 1.08 16.19 18.05
N ALA A 54 0.71 17.41 17.68
CA ALA A 54 -0.68 17.80 17.47
C ALA A 54 -1.34 17.02 16.31
N GLN A 55 -0.63 16.78 15.21
CA GLN A 55 -1.10 15.99 14.07
C GLN A 55 -1.32 14.52 14.44
N VAL A 56 -0.46 13.94 15.28
CA VAL A 56 -0.66 12.57 15.78
C VAL A 56 -1.89 12.50 16.70
N GLN A 57 -2.07 13.49 17.59
CA GLN A 57 -3.27 13.59 18.43
C GLN A 57 -4.54 13.74 17.60
N GLN A 58 -4.52 14.59 16.55
CA GLN A 58 -5.64 14.77 15.64
C GLN A 58 -5.99 13.48 14.90
N TRP A 59 -4.99 12.71 14.47
CA TRP A 59 -5.19 11.39 13.88
C TRP A 59 -5.84 10.43 14.89
N LEU A 60 -5.31 10.35 16.11
CA LEU A 60 -5.88 9.50 17.17
C LEU A 60 -7.33 9.86 17.50
N SER A 61 -7.64 11.16 17.58
CA SER A 61 -9.02 11.65 17.76
C SER A 61 -9.94 11.26 16.60
N LYS A 62 -9.46 11.38 15.35
CA LYS A 62 -10.23 10.97 14.15
C LYS A 62 -10.53 9.47 14.16
N HIS A 63 -9.62 8.67 14.72
CA HIS A 63 -9.75 7.22 14.85
C HIS A 63 -10.40 6.77 16.17
N TYR A 64 -10.95 7.71 16.96
CA TYR A 64 -11.59 7.44 18.26
C TYR A 64 -10.70 6.68 19.25
N VAL A 65 -9.37 6.87 19.15
CA VAL A 65 -8.39 6.25 20.05
C VAL A 65 -8.17 7.18 21.23
N ILE A 66 -8.35 6.65 22.44
CA ILE A 66 -8.10 7.39 23.69
C ILE A 66 -6.59 7.53 23.89
N PHE A 67 -6.11 8.75 24.15
CA PHE A 67 -4.72 9.03 24.44
C PHE A 67 -4.60 10.03 25.59
N ASP A 68 -3.49 9.99 26.32
CA ASP A 68 -3.18 10.98 27.35
C ASP A 68 -2.44 12.18 26.72
N SER A 69 -2.85 13.39 27.10
CA SER A 69 -2.19 14.65 26.74
C SER A 69 -0.71 14.72 27.19
N ALA A 70 -0.37 14.03 28.29
CA ALA A 70 0.98 13.96 28.84
C ALA A 70 1.92 13.05 28.01
N MET A 71 1.38 12.15 27.18
CA MET A 71 2.18 11.25 26.36
C MET A 71 3.12 12.00 25.42
N THR A 72 4.32 11.44 25.26
CA THR A 72 5.32 11.89 24.31
C THR A 72 4.90 11.56 22.88
N LYS A 73 5.52 12.23 21.90
CA LYS A 73 5.28 11.94 20.48
C LYS A 73 5.58 10.47 20.15
N ALA A 74 6.58 9.86 20.79
CA ALA A 74 6.95 8.47 20.56
C ALA A 74 5.84 7.52 21.00
N GLU A 75 5.31 7.69 22.22
CA GLU A 75 4.20 6.88 22.75
C GLU A 75 2.93 7.05 21.91
N LEU A 76 2.61 8.27 21.49
CA LEU A 76 1.46 8.53 20.62
C LEU A 76 1.61 7.84 19.24
N LEU A 77 2.83 7.77 18.70
CA LEU A 77 3.11 7.04 17.45
C LEU A 77 3.00 5.53 17.64
N GLU A 78 3.43 5.00 18.77
CA GLU A 78 3.25 3.58 19.09
C GLU A 78 1.77 3.24 19.23
N LEU A 79 1.01 4.06 19.94
CA LEU A 79 -0.44 3.91 20.10
C LEU A 79 -1.17 3.94 18.74
N ALA A 80 -0.80 4.89 17.87
CA ALA A 80 -1.32 4.98 16.51
C ALA A 80 -0.91 3.78 15.64
N SER A 81 0.27 3.20 15.89
CA SER A 81 0.72 2.00 15.18
C SER A 81 0.01 0.73 15.64
N ALA A 82 -0.37 0.64 16.91
CA ALA A 82 -1.13 -0.45 17.49
C ALA A 82 -2.60 -0.43 17.04
N ASN A 83 -3.18 0.76 16.89
CA ASN A 83 -4.57 0.96 16.45
C ASN A 83 -4.70 1.21 14.94
N ARG A 84 -3.82 0.58 14.13
CA ARG A 84 -3.87 0.76 12.67
C ARG A 84 -5.18 0.20 12.10
N PRO A 85 -5.93 1.00 11.32
CA PRO A 85 -7.08 0.50 10.59
C PRO A 85 -6.67 -0.63 9.63
N THR A 86 -7.60 -1.54 9.37
CA THR A 86 -7.42 -2.59 8.35
C THR A 86 -7.09 -1.92 7.01
N ARG A 87 -6.08 -2.43 6.30
CA ARG A 87 -5.60 -1.82 5.05
C ARG A 87 -6.66 -1.97 3.98
N HIS A 88 -7.28 -0.85 3.60
CA HIS A 88 -8.15 -0.78 2.44
C HIS A 88 -7.41 -0.06 1.31
N TYR A 89 -7.21 -0.80 0.23
CA TYR A 89 -6.59 -0.30 -0.99
C TYR A 89 -7.69 0.27 -1.89
N LYS A 90 -7.42 1.43 -2.51
CA LYS A 90 -8.31 2.06 -3.48
C LYS A 90 -8.16 1.43 -4.87
#